data_AF-A0A059XEM7-F1
#
_entry.id   AF-A0A059XEM7-F1
#
_cell.length_a   1.000
_cell.length_b   1.000
_cell.length_c   1.000
_cell.angle_alpha   90.00
_cell.angle_beta   90.00
_cell.angle_gamma   90.00
#
_symmetry.space_group_name_H-M   'P 1'
#
loop_
_entity.id
_entity.type
_entity.pdbx_description
1 polymer ?
#
loop_
_entity_poly.entity_id
_entity_poly.type
_entity_poly.pdbx_seq_one_letter_code
_entity_poly.pdbx_strand_id
1 'polypeptide(L)'
;MKRSIHDFANNAKGDAVQPNQQLGYWTLRLDAAFLVLAGGVAMGAETIGHFFGVGPFAATQGSPHTIGGFEAHGFAVLIGVLLFRGAARADRHLWHSIGLSTHLFLAAANVLFWSAFTQQDLVAVGYVTTALHAVFVIAHALCLRLGRASA
;
A
#
# COMPACT_ATOMS: atom_id res chain seq x y z
N MET A 1 23.81 42.64 -11.17
CA MET A 1 22.83 41.69 -11.73
C MET A 1 21.44 42.04 -11.17
N LYS A 2 20.67 42.86 -11.88
CA LYS A 2 19.34 43.32 -11.45
C LYS A 2 18.30 42.25 -11.83
N ARG A 3 17.79 41.49 -10.86
CA ARG A 3 16.52 40.77 -11.05
C ARG A 3 15.41 41.80 -11.16
N SER A 4 14.65 41.73 -12.24
CA SER A 4 13.56 42.66 -12.54
C SER A 4 12.37 42.37 -11.64
N ILE A 5 11.57 43.39 -11.31
CA ILE A 5 10.30 43.21 -10.56
C ILE A 5 9.34 42.27 -11.31
N HIS A 6 9.49 42.13 -12.63
CA HIS A 6 8.81 41.11 -13.43
C HIS A 6 9.21 39.66 -13.07
N ASP A 7 10.43 39.42 -12.59
CA ASP A 7 10.89 38.08 -12.19
C ASP A 7 10.21 37.62 -10.89
N PHE A 8 9.88 38.55 -9.99
CA PHE A 8 9.12 38.24 -8.78
C PHE A 8 7.63 38.01 -9.06
N ALA A 9 7.04 38.76 -10.00
CA ALA A 9 5.64 38.60 -10.38
C ALA A 9 5.39 37.28 -11.13
N ASN A 10 6.36 36.78 -11.90
CA ASN A 10 6.26 35.49 -12.58
C ASN A 10 6.45 34.29 -11.65
N ASN A 11 7.19 34.45 -10.54
CA ASN A 11 7.38 33.39 -9.53
C ASN A 11 6.20 33.29 -8.54
N ALA A 12 5.30 34.29 -8.52
CA ALA A 12 4.13 34.34 -7.64
C ALA A 12 2.84 33.81 -8.29
N LYS A 13 2.83 33.62 -9.61
CA LYS A 13 1.78 32.86 -10.31
C LYS A 13 2.11 31.38 -10.16
N GLY A 14 1.75 30.87 -8.99
CA GLY A 14 2.14 29.58 -8.46
C GLY A 14 2.21 28.47 -9.48
N ASP A 15 3.32 27.73 -9.41
CA ASP A 15 3.49 26.43 -10.04
C ASP A 15 2.29 25.57 -9.66
N ALA A 16 1.28 25.54 -10.53
CA ALA A 16 0.15 24.66 -10.34
C ALA A 16 0.74 23.25 -10.28
N VAL A 17 0.61 22.59 -9.12
CA VAL A 17 1.09 21.21 -8.95
C VAL A 17 0.52 20.41 -10.11
N GLN A 18 1.38 19.88 -10.97
CA GLN A 18 0.91 19.23 -12.17
C GLN A 18 -0.04 18.07 -11.78
N PRO A 19 -1.15 17.84 -12.51
CA PRO A 19 -2.14 16.83 -12.14
C PRO A 19 -1.55 15.42 -11.91
N ASN A 20 -0.49 15.06 -12.64
CA ASN A 20 0.26 13.81 -12.45
C ASN A 20 0.97 13.73 -11.08
N GLN A 21 1.44 14.86 -10.54
CA GLN A 21 2.08 14.93 -9.23
C GLN A 21 1.05 14.79 -8.10
N GLN A 22 -0.15 15.38 -8.25
CA GLN A 22 -1.25 15.16 -7.30
C GLN A 22 -1.73 13.71 -7.32
N LEU A 23 -1.87 13.12 -8.52
CA LEU A 23 -2.24 11.71 -8.67
C LEU A 23 -1.24 10.81 -7.94
N GLY A 24 0.07 10.96 -8.20
CA GLY A 24 1.10 10.14 -7.56
C GLY A 24 1.11 10.30 -6.03
N TYR A 25 0.92 11.52 -5.53
CA TYR A 25 0.77 11.76 -4.09
C TYR A 25 -0.42 10.99 -3.50
N TRP A 26 -1.62 11.13 -4.09
CA TRP A 26 -2.81 10.49 -3.56
C TRP A 26 -2.80 8.98 -3.70
N THR A 27 -2.23 8.43 -4.79
CA THR A 27 -2.02 6.99 -4.93
C THR A 27 -1.22 6.43 -3.76
N LEU A 28 -0.08 7.04 -3.42
CA LEU A 28 0.75 6.60 -2.29
C LEU A 28 0.02 6.75 -0.94
N ARG A 29 -0.79 7.79 -0.77
CA ARG A 29 -1.56 8.03 0.47
C ARG A 29 -2.68 7.01 0.67
N LEU A 30 -3.40 6.70 -0.40
CA LEU A 30 -4.48 5.72 -0.38
C LEU A 30 -3.94 4.29 -0.21
N ASP A 31 -2.85 3.96 -0.90
CA ASP A 31 -2.13 2.70 -0.71
C ASP A 31 -1.67 2.56 0.75
N ALA A 32 -0.95 3.56 1.25
CA ALA A 32 -0.50 3.57 2.64
C ALA A 32 -1.63 3.36 3.65
N ALA A 33 -2.75 4.05 3.46
CA ALA A 33 -3.92 3.90 4.33
C ALA A 33 -4.49 2.48 4.25
N PHE A 34 -4.63 1.93 3.03
CA PHE A 34 -5.08 0.55 2.83
C PHE A 34 -4.17 -0.45 3.53
N LEU A 35 -2.86 -0.40 3.31
CA LEU A 35 -1.89 -1.32 3.89
C LEU A 35 -1.88 -1.26 5.42
N VAL A 36 -1.91 -0.06 6.01
CA VAL A 36 -1.93 0.12 7.47
C VAL A 36 -3.23 -0.39 8.07
N LEU A 37 -4.39 -0.05 7.48
CA LEU A 37 -5.68 -0.44 8.03
C LEU A 37 -5.96 -1.92 7.82
N ALA A 38 -5.84 -2.43 6.60
CA ALA A 38 -6.10 -3.84 6.29
C ALA A 38 -5.08 -4.75 6.98
N GLY A 39 -3.78 -4.42 6.87
CA GLY A 39 -2.72 -5.15 7.56
C GLY A 39 -2.89 -5.10 9.08
N GLY A 40 -3.19 -3.92 9.65
CA GLY A 40 -3.39 -3.78 11.09
C GLY A 40 -4.59 -4.57 11.62
N VAL A 41 -5.73 -4.54 10.91
CA VAL A 41 -6.92 -5.32 11.27
C VAL A 41 -6.65 -6.82 11.19
N ALA A 42 -6.01 -7.28 10.11
CA ALA A 42 -5.70 -8.70 9.94
C ALA A 42 -4.67 -9.20 10.96
N MET A 43 -3.58 -8.46 11.18
CA MET A 43 -2.58 -8.74 12.22
C MET A 43 -3.21 -8.78 13.61
N GLY A 44 -4.13 -7.86 13.91
CA GLY A 44 -4.87 -7.84 15.17
C GLY A 44 -5.78 -9.06 15.31
N ALA A 45 -6.53 -9.42 14.27
CA ALA A 45 -7.40 -10.58 14.27
C ALA A 45 -6.64 -11.90 14.45
N GLU A 46 -5.46 -12.04 13.83
CA GLU A 46 -4.58 -13.20 14.02
C GLU A 46 -4.01 -13.26 15.43
N THR A 47 -3.57 -12.12 15.97
CA THR A 47 -3.08 -12.03 17.36
C THR A 47 -4.18 -12.45 18.33
N ILE A 48 -5.40 -11.95 18.12
CA ILE A 48 -6.56 -12.27 18.94
C ILE A 48 -6.90 -13.77 18.83
N GLY A 49 -6.92 -14.33 17.62
CA GLY A 49 -7.14 -15.76 17.39
C GLY A 49 -6.08 -16.63 18.08
N HIS A 50 -4.80 -16.27 17.95
CA HIS A 50 -3.69 -17.03 18.52
C HIS A 50 -3.71 -17.08 20.05
N PHE A 51 -3.90 -15.94 20.72
CA PHE A 51 -3.80 -15.85 22.18
C PHE A 51 -5.11 -16.13 22.91
N PHE A 52 -6.26 -15.79 22.30
CA PHE A 52 -7.56 -15.86 22.97
C PHE A 52 -8.53 -16.86 22.34
N GLY A 53 -8.25 -17.40 21.15
CA GLY A 53 -9.12 -18.38 20.50
C GLY A 53 -10.48 -17.80 20.11
N VAL A 54 -10.54 -16.53 19.73
CA VAL A 54 -11.79 -15.85 19.34
C VAL A 54 -11.68 -15.18 17.97
N GLY A 55 -12.84 -14.97 17.34
CA GLY A 55 -12.94 -14.32 16.04
C GLY A 55 -12.66 -15.25 14.85
N PRO A 56 -12.46 -14.69 13.64
CA PRO A 56 -12.30 -15.48 12.41
C PRO A 56 -11.11 -16.45 12.42
N PHE A 57 -10.11 -16.16 13.26
CA PHE A 57 -8.92 -16.99 13.44
C PHE A 57 -8.93 -17.79 14.75
N ALA A 58 -10.09 -17.99 15.40
CA ALA A 58 -10.19 -18.72 16.67
C ALA A 58 -9.52 -20.11 16.65
N ALA A 59 -9.64 -20.83 15.52
CA ALA A 59 -9.07 -22.16 15.35
C ALA A 59 -7.53 -22.21 15.34
N THR A 60 -6.85 -21.05 15.33
CA THR A 60 -5.38 -20.97 15.33
C THR A 60 -4.80 -20.77 16.73
N GLN A 61 -5.61 -20.87 17.79
CA GLN A 61 -5.19 -20.69 19.16
C GLN A 61 -3.95 -21.54 19.51
N GLY A 62 -2.89 -20.90 20.00
CA GLY A 62 -1.63 -21.56 20.36
C GLY A 62 -0.85 -22.17 19.19
N SER A 63 -1.33 -22.04 17.95
CA SER A 63 -0.64 -22.60 16.78
C SER A 63 0.62 -21.80 16.45
N PRO A 64 1.79 -22.47 16.33
CA PRO A 64 3.04 -21.81 15.95
C PRO A 64 3.02 -21.29 14.51
N HIS A 65 2.06 -21.74 13.69
CA HIS A 65 1.94 -21.34 12.29
C HIS A 65 1.33 -19.94 12.10
N THR A 66 0.84 -19.31 13.16
CA THR A 66 0.30 -17.93 13.14
C THR A 66 1.37 -16.86 12.92
N ILE A 67 2.64 -17.18 13.15
CA ILE A 67 3.76 -16.25 12.95
C ILE A 67 3.82 -15.73 11.51
N GLY A 68 3.58 -16.59 10.52
CA GLY A 68 3.67 -16.21 9.11
C GLY A 68 2.60 -15.19 8.71
N GLY A 69 1.38 -15.35 9.23
CA GLY A 69 0.31 -14.37 9.05
C GLY A 69 0.67 -13.04 9.73
N PHE A 70 1.10 -13.10 10.99
CA PHE A 70 1.45 -11.91 11.77
C PHE A 70 2.57 -11.10 11.09
N GLU A 71 3.63 -11.78 10.62
CA GLU A 71 4.74 -11.16 9.91
C GLU A 71 4.31 -10.58 8.57
N ALA A 72 3.45 -11.28 7.80
CA ALA A 72 2.96 -10.78 6.52
C ALA A 72 2.12 -9.50 6.67
N HIS A 73 1.18 -9.51 7.61
CA HIS A 73 0.32 -8.35 7.88
C HIS A 73 1.08 -7.21 8.56
N GLY A 74 2.01 -7.53 9.47
CA GLY A 74 2.92 -6.55 10.07
C GLY A 74 3.84 -5.91 9.04
N PHE A 75 4.35 -6.68 8.08
CA PHE A 75 5.12 -6.15 6.95
C PHE A 75 4.28 -5.19 6.10
N ALA A 76 3.01 -5.52 5.82
CA ALA A 76 2.10 -4.61 5.13
C ALA A 76 1.97 -3.28 5.88
N VAL A 77 1.78 -3.30 7.20
CA VAL A 77 1.71 -2.07 8.04
C VAL A 77 3.00 -1.26 7.91
N LEU A 78 4.17 -1.89 8.03
CA LEU A 78 5.46 -1.22 7.92
C LEU A 78 5.65 -0.56 6.55
N ILE A 79 5.33 -1.27 5.46
CA ILE A 79 5.37 -0.70 4.10
C ILE A 79 4.38 0.46 3.98
N GLY A 80 3.16 0.33 4.50
CA GLY A 80 2.18 1.40 4.47
C GLY A 80 2.69 2.68 5.16
N VAL A 81 3.33 2.56 6.32
CA VAL A 81 3.99 3.69 7.00
C VAL A 81 5.11 4.29 6.14
N LEU A 82 5.91 3.46 5.50
CA LEU A 82 6.97 3.93 4.60
C LEU A 82 6.42 4.69 3.40
N LEU A 83 5.38 4.16 2.74
CA LEU A 83 4.73 4.81 1.60
C LEU A 83 4.05 6.14 2.00
N PHE A 84 3.45 6.21 3.19
CA PHE A 84 2.88 7.44 3.73
C PHE A 84 3.93 8.55 3.83
N ARG A 85 5.12 8.22 4.33
CA ARG A 85 6.26 9.15 4.43
C ARG A 85 6.87 9.44 3.06
N GLY A 86 6.87 8.45 2.17
CA GLY A 86 7.35 8.56 0.79
C GLY A 86 6.51 9.50 -0.06
N ALA A 87 5.18 9.56 0.17
CA ALA A 87 4.27 10.45 -0.57
C ALA A 87 4.69 11.92 -0.53
N ALA A 88 5.26 12.38 0.59
CA ALA A 88 5.72 13.75 0.80
C ALA A 88 7.06 14.07 0.10
N ARG A 89 7.74 13.08 -0.51
CA ARG A 89 9.01 13.30 -1.21
C ARG A 89 8.80 13.86 -2.62
N ALA A 90 9.78 14.62 -3.10
CA ALA A 90 9.77 15.22 -4.43
C ALA A 90 9.91 14.16 -5.53
N ASP A 91 10.87 13.24 -5.39
CA ASP A 91 10.97 12.06 -6.23
C ASP A 91 10.10 10.93 -5.67
N ARG A 92 9.10 10.54 -6.46
CA ARG A 92 8.12 9.49 -6.13
C ARG A 92 8.34 8.20 -6.92
N HIS A 93 9.28 8.16 -7.86
CA HIS A 93 9.48 6.98 -8.72
C HIS A 93 9.86 5.75 -7.88
N LEU A 94 10.82 5.89 -6.97
CA LEU A 94 11.21 4.82 -6.05
C LEU A 94 10.02 4.31 -5.22
N TRP A 95 9.21 5.22 -4.67
CA TRP A 95 8.06 4.86 -3.83
C TRP A 95 6.98 4.15 -4.62
N HIS A 96 6.73 4.56 -5.86
CA HIS A 96 5.80 3.84 -6.73
C HIS A 96 6.33 2.46 -7.12
N SER A 97 7.64 2.30 -7.35
CA SER A 97 8.26 0.99 -7.58
C SER A 97 8.11 0.07 -6.36
N ILE A 98 8.33 0.58 -5.15
CA ILE A 98 8.15 -0.19 -3.91
C ILE A 98 6.69 -0.64 -3.75
N GLY A 99 5.72 0.27 -3.92
CA GLY A 99 4.30 -0.09 -3.85
C GLY A 99 3.88 -1.11 -4.91
N LEU A 100 4.36 -0.95 -6.15
CA LEU A 100 4.12 -1.91 -7.23
C LEU A 100 4.64 -3.31 -6.87
N SER A 101 5.90 -3.40 -6.44
CA SER A 101 6.52 -4.67 -6.05
C SER A 101 5.82 -5.30 -4.84
N THR A 102 5.41 -4.49 -3.87
CA THR A 102 4.67 -4.95 -2.68
C THR A 102 3.34 -5.57 -3.10
N HIS A 103 2.54 -4.89 -3.92
CA HIS A 103 1.24 -5.42 -4.32
C HIS A 103 1.31 -6.60 -5.27
N LEU A 104 2.32 -6.66 -6.15
CA LEU A 104 2.57 -7.86 -6.94
C LEU A 104 2.90 -9.05 -6.05
N PHE A 105 3.76 -8.84 -5.05
CA PHE A 105 4.13 -9.89 -4.09
C PHE A 105 2.93 -10.37 -3.27
N LEU A 106 2.14 -9.45 -2.71
CA LEU A 106 0.96 -9.78 -1.90
C LEU A 106 -0.17 -10.43 -2.74
N ALA A 107 -0.42 -9.94 -3.96
CA ALA A 107 -1.37 -10.58 -4.86
C ALA A 107 -0.93 -11.99 -5.25
N ALA A 108 0.35 -12.18 -5.55
CA ALA A 108 0.90 -13.50 -5.85
C ALA A 108 0.78 -14.43 -4.64
N ALA A 109 1.06 -13.95 -3.43
CA ALA A 109 0.88 -14.71 -2.20
C ALA A 109 -0.58 -15.15 -2.02
N ASN A 110 -1.55 -14.25 -2.22
CA ASN A 110 -2.97 -14.61 -2.12
C ASN A 110 -3.35 -15.75 -3.08
N VAL A 111 -2.86 -15.72 -4.32
CA VAL A 111 -3.16 -16.75 -5.32
C VAL A 111 -2.43 -18.06 -5.01
N LEU A 112 -1.13 -18.01 -4.70
CA LEU A 112 -0.32 -19.19 -4.41
C LEU A 112 -0.79 -19.92 -3.14
N PHE A 113 -1.21 -19.16 -2.13
CA PHE A 113 -1.65 -19.67 -0.83
C PHE A 113 -3.17 -19.61 -0.66
N TRP A 114 -3.94 -19.63 -1.77
CA TRP A 114 -5.41 -19.51 -1.75
C TRP A 114 -6.10 -20.50 -0.81
N SER A 115 -5.51 -21.70 -0.63
CA SER A 115 -6.01 -22.72 0.29
C SER A 115 -6.16 -22.21 1.74
N ALA A 116 -5.35 -21.25 2.18
CA ALA A 116 -5.48 -20.63 3.50
C ALA A 116 -6.85 -19.95 3.67
N PHE A 117 -7.30 -19.18 2.67
CA PHE A 117 -8.63 -18.56 2.69
C PHE A 117 -9.75 -19.60 2.71
N THR A 118 -9.60 -20.74 2.02
CA THR A 118 -10.61 -21.81 2.05
C THR A 118 -10.66 -22.54 3.38
N GLN A 119 -9.50 -22.81 4.01
CA GLN A 119 -9.41 -23.54 5.28
C GLN A 119 -9.90 -22.70 6.46
N GLN A 120 -9.79 -21.38 6.36
CA GLN A 120 -10.19 -20.44 7.40
C GLN A 120 -11.57 -19.80 7.15
N ASP A 121 -12.28 -20.22 6.10
CA ASP A 121 -13.58 -19.65 5.69
C ASP A 121 -13.53 -18.13 5.42
N LEU A 122 -12.42 -17.67 4.82
CA LEU A 122 -12.12 -16.28 4.50
C LEU A 122 -12.12 -16.00 2.99
N VAL A 123 -12.77 -16.85 2.19
CA VAL A 123 -12.75 -16.75 0.71
C VAL A 123 -13.24 -15.39 0.21
N ALA A 124 -14.29 -14.84 0.82
CA ALA A 124 -14.80 -13.51 0.46
C ALA A 124 -13.73 -12.41 0.69
N VAL A 125 -13.01 -12.48 1.82
CA VAL A 125 -11.88 -11.58 2.13
C VAL A 125 -10.75 -11.78 1.13
N GLY A 126 -10.45 -13.03 0.75
CA GLY A 126 -9.47 -13.38 -0.26
C GLY A 126 -9.75 -12.73 -1.61
N TYR A 127 -11.01 -12.75 -2.09
CA TYR A 127 -11.37 -12.08 -3.34
C TYR A 127 -11.20 -10.56 -3.26
N VAL A 128 -11.73 -9.93 -2.20
CA VAL A 128 -11.68 -8.47 -2.03
C VAL A 128 -10.24 -7.98 -1.93
N THR A 129 -9.42 -8.62 -1.10
CA THR A 129 -8.01 -8.22 -0.90
C THR A 129 -7.18 -8.42 -2.17
N THR A 130 -7.37 -9.53 -2.89
CA THR A 130 -6.68 -9.79 -4.16
C THR A 130 -7.05 -8.76 -5.23
N ALA A 131 -8.33 -8.40 -5.33
CA ALA A 131 -8.80 -7.37 -6.25
C ALA A 131 -8.20 -6.00 -5.91
N LEU A 132 -8.15 -5.62 -4.62
CA LEU A 132 -7.54 -4.37 -4.18
C LEU A 132 -6.04 -4.33 -4.49
N HIS A 133 -5.31 -5.43 -4.31
CA HIS A 133 -3.91 -5.51 -4.73
C HIS A 133 -3.75 -5.28 -6.23
N ALA A 134 -4.59 -5.90 -7.06
CA ALA A 134 -4.56 -5.68 -8.51
C ALA A 134 -4.83 -4.20 -8.89
N VAL A 135 -5.78 -3.54 -8.21
CA VAL A 135 -6.04 -2.10 -8.40
C VAL A 135 -4.79 -1.27 -8.09
N PHE A 136 -4.12 -1.52 -6.97
CA PHE A 136 -2.90 -0.78 -6.64
C PHE A 136 -1.71 -1.11 -7.54
N VAL A 137 -1.58 -2.36 -8.03
CA VAL A 137 -0.61 -2.71 -9.08
C VAL A 137 -0.81 -1.81 -10.30
N ILE A 138 -2.04 -1.69 -10.78
CA ILE A 138 -2.37 -0.84 -11.94
C ILE A 138 -2.08 0.63 -11.63
N ALA A 139 -2.53 1.14 -10.49
CA ALA A 139 -2.34 2.53 -10.11
C ALA A 139 -0.85 2.92 -10.04
N HIS A 140 -0.01 2.08 -9.42
CA HIS A 140 1.43 2.31 -9.33
C HIS A 140 2.12 2.22 -10.70
N ALA A 141 1.76 1.23 -11.52
CA ALA A 141 2.29 1.11 -12.87
C ALA A 141 1.95 2.34 -13.74
N LEU A 142 0.73 2.87 -13.62
CA LEU A 142 0.32 4.09 -14.31
C LEU A 142 1.13 5.30 -13.83
N CYS A 143 1.31 5.49 -12.52
CA CYS A 143 2.12 6.58 -11.97
C CYS A 143 3.57 6.53 -12.46
N LEU A 144 4.18 5.34 -12.53
CA LEU A 144 5.54 5.15 -13.06
C LEU A 144 5.64 5.50 -14.54
N ARG A 145 4.64 5.11 -15.36
CA ARG A 145 4.61 5.43 -16.79
C ARG A 145 4.45 6.92 -17.02
N LEU A 146 3.53 7.57 -16.30
CA LEU A 146 3.28 9.01 -16.42
C LEU A 146 4.45 9.85 -15.92
N GLY A 147 5.13 9.41 -14.85
CA GLY A 147 6.32 10.10 -14.33
C GLY A 147 7.51 10.09 -15.30
N ARG A 148 7.67 9.03 -16.10
CA ARG A 148 8.71 8.94 -17.13
C ARG A 148 8.41 9.78 -18.38
N ALA A 149 7.14 10.02 -18.69
CA ALA A 149 6.73 10.82 -19.84
C ALA A 149 6.84 12.34 -19.59
N SER A 150 7.10 12.76 -18.35
CA SER A 150 7.19 14.17 -17.93
C SER A 150 8.61 14.62 -17.56
N ALA A 151 9.60 13.74 -17.68
CA ALA A 151 11.02 14.00 -17.41
C ALA A 151 11.81 14.09 -18.73
#